data_AF-A0AA45L753-F1
#
_entry.id   AF-A0AA45L753-F1
#
_cell.length_a   1.000
_cell.length_b   1.000
_cell.length_c   1.000
_cell.angle_alpha   90.00
_cell.angle_beta   90.00
_cell.angle_gamma   90.00
#
_symmetry.space_group_name_H-M   'P 1'
#
loop_
_entity.id
_entity.type
_entity.pdbx_description
1 polymer ?
#
loop_
_entity_poly.entity_id
_entity_poly.type
_entity_poly.pdbx_seq_one_letter_code
_entity_poly.pdbx_strand_id
1 'polypeptide(L)'
;MVGAASPVEFARAGWDECAAALQALVDVLSRPDDGADPCQGAGEGWIAEEALATGLQCAVRHADDPVAALVRAARTSGDSDSIAALAGAFAGAAHGMSGWPQDWVDRIEYADQLAALTGFPIR
;
A
#
# COMPACT_ATOMS: atom_id res chain seq x y z
N MET A 1 -2.00 13.16 -16.89
CA MET A 1 -3.39 13.53 -17.23
C MET A 1 -3.60 15.04 -17.40
N VAL A 2 -3.32 15.61 -18.58
CA VAL A 2 -3.79 16.96 -18.95
C VAL A 2 -4.58 16.79 -20.25
N GLY A 3 -5.86 17.16 -20.24
CA GLY A 3 -6.70 17.17 -21.46
C GLY A 3 -7.91 16.22 -21.51
N ALA A 4 -8.29 15.55 -20.42
CA ALA A 4 -9.54 14.79 -20.40
C ALA A 4 -10.75 15.72 -20.59
N ALA A 5 -11.67 15.36 -21.50
CA ALA A 5 -12.83 16.19 -21.84
C ALA A 5 -13.99 16.03 -20.85
N SER A 6 -13.93 15.06 -19.92
CA SER A 6 -14.96 14.85 -18.90
C SER A 6 -14.42 14.13 -17.65
N PRO A 7 -15.13 14.18 -16.50
CA PRO A 7 -14.77 13.41 -15.31
C PRO A 7 -14.76 11.89 -15.54
N VAL A 8 -15.66 11.38 -16.38
CA VAL A 8 -15.73 9.94 -16.70
C VAL A 8 -14.50 9.50 -17.49
N GLU A 9 -14.06 10.33 -18.45
CA GLU A 9 -12.85 10.05 -19.22
C GLU A 9 -11.61 10.09 -18.33
N PHE A 10 -11.50 11.08 -17.44
CA PHE A 10 -10.43 11.15 -16.45
C PHE A 10 -10.39 9.89 -15.57
N ALA A 11 -11.55 9.46 -15.05
CA ALA A 11 -11.63 8.27 -14.21
C ALA A 11 -11.26 6.98 -14.96
N ARG A 12 -11.65 6.86 -16.24
CA ARG A 12 -11.27 5.72 -17.09
C ARG A 12 -9.77 5.69 -17.35
N ALA A 13 -9.15 6.84 -17.63
CA ALA A 13 -7.70 6.91 -17.81
C ALA A 13 -6.95 6.46 -16.55
N GLY A 14 -7.34 6.96 -15.38
CA GLY A 14 -6.75 6.53 -14.11
C GLY A 14 -6.99 5.05 -13.80
N TRP A 15 -8.13 4.49 -14.22
CA TRP A 15 -8.37 3.05 -14.14
C TRP A 15 -7.38 2.26 -15.00
N ASP A 16 -7.15 2.69 -16.24
CA ASP A 16 -6.22 2.04 -17.16
C ASP A 16 -4.77 2.13 -16.65
N GLU A 17 -4.37 3.27 -16.06
CA GLU A 17 -3.07 3.46 -15.39
C GLU A 17 -2.88 2.47 -14.22
N CYS A 18 -3.87 2.37 -13.32
CA CYS A 18 -3.87 1.40 -12.23
C CYS A 18 -3.85 -0.06 -12.74
N ALA A 19 -4.62 -0.38 -13.77
CA ALA A 19 -4.65 -1.73 -14.34
C ALA A 19 -3.30 -2.12 -14.94
N ALA A 20 -2.62 -1.20 -15.61
CA ALA A 20 -1.27 -1.40 -16.13
C ALA A 20 -0.25 -1.64 -15.01
N ALA A 21 -0.30 -0.84 -13.94
CA ALA A 21 0.58 -1.02 -12.78
C ALA A 21 0.35 -2.37 -12.07
N LEU A 22 -0.90 -2.79 -11.91
CA LEU A 22 -1.23 -4.11 -11.36
C LEU A 22 -0.76 -5.26 -12.26
N GLN A 23 -0.81 -5.09 -13.58
CA GLN A 23 -0.25 -6.10 -14.50
C GLN A 23 1.27 -6.20 -14.37
N ALA A 24 1.97 -5.07 -14.24
CA ALA A 24 3.41 -5.06 -13.98
C ALA A 24 3.73 -5.74 -12.63
N LEU A 25 2.90 -5.51 -11.61
CA LEU A 25 3.02 -6.19 -10.32
C LEU A 25 2.88 -7.71 -10.45
N VAL A 26 1.96 -8.22 -11.27
CA VAL A 26 1.83 -9.67 -11.52
C VAL A 26 3.15 -10.25 -12.07
N ASP A 27 3.80 -9.54 -12.99
CA ASP A 27 5.09 -9.96 -13.57
C ASP A 27 6.25 -9.90 -12.56
N VAL A 28 6.19 -9.00 -11.59
CA VAL A 28 7.13 -8.94 -10.46
C VAL A 28 6.90 -10.11 -9.52
N LEU A 29 5.63 -10.37 -9.16
CA LEU A 29 5.25 -11.44 -8.23
C LEU A 29 5.50 -12.85 -8.80
N SER A 30 5.49 -13.01 -10.14
CA SER A 30 5.81 -14.28 -10.79
C SER A 30 7.27 -14.70 -10.68
N ARG A 31 8.15 -13.79 -10.21
CA ARG A 31 9.57 -14.06 -9.98
C ARG A 31 9.77 -14.42 -8.49
N PRO A 32 10.83 -15.18 -8.14
CA PRO A 32 11.23 -15.33 -6.74
C PRO A 32 11.52 -13.97 -6.10
N ASP A 33 11.24 -13.85 -4.81
CA ASP A 33 11.68 -12.69 -4.04
C ASP A 33 13.20 -12.80 -3.80
N ASP A 34 13.95 -11.84 -4.33
CA ASP A 34 15.40 -11.75 -4.20
C ASP A 34 15.83 -10.76 -3.10
N GLY A 35 14.87 -10.16 -2.39
CA GLY A 35 15.11 -9.15 -1.36
C GLY A 35 15.47 -7.76 -1.89
N ALA A 36 15.42 -7.53 -3.21
CA ALA A 36 15.64 -6.21 -3.80
C ALA A 36 14.60 -5.19 -3.33
N ASP A 37 14.92 -3.90 -3.45
CA ASP A 37 13.98 -2.81 -3.16
C ASP A 37 12.68 -2.99 -3.97
N PRO A 38 11.48 -2.96 -3.37
CA PRO A 38 10.23 -3.18 -4.07
C PRO A 38 10.00 -2.11 -5.15
N CYS A 39 10.60 -0.92 -4.98
CA CYS A 39 10.56 0.15 -5.97
C CYS A 39 11.19 -0.23 -7.31
N GLN A 40 12.10 -1.21 -7.36
CA GLN A 40 12.68 -1.70 -8.62
C GLN A 40 11.70 -2.53 -9.44
N GLY A 41 10.64 -3.04 -8.82
CA GLY A 41 9.62 -3.85 -9.49
C GLY A 41 8.41 -3.03 -9.92
N ALA A 42 7.73 -2.42 -8.94
CA ALA A 42 6.41 -1.83 -9.11
C ALA A 42 6.39 -0.29 -9.13
N GLY A 43 7.57 0.35 -9.03
CA GLY A 43 7.72 1.81 -9.08
C GLY A 43 7.98 2.45 -7.72
N GLU A 44 8.43 3.70 -7.74
CA GLU A 44 8.87 4.42 -6.55
C GLU A 44 7.72 5.05 -5.76
N GLY A 45 6.49 5.05 -6.29
CA GLY A 45 5.32 5.52 -5.56
C GLY A 45 5.07 7.02 -5.66
N TRP A 46 5.78 7.71 -6.55
CA TRP A 46 5.60 9.15 -6.77
C TRP A 46 4.28 9.49 -7.47
N ILE A 47 3.61 8.48 -8.02
CA ILE A 47 2.27 8.53 -8.61
C ILE A 47 1.39 7.44 -8.00
N ALA A 48 0.07 7.64 -8.08
CA ALA A 48 -0.89 6.83 -7.31
C ALA A 48 -0.86 5.34 -7.68
N GLU A 49 -0.73 5.03 -8.96
CA GLU A 49 -0.70 3.66 -9.49
C GLU A 49 0.59 2.91 -9.09
N GLU A 50 1.72 3.61 -8.99
CA GLU A 50 2.96 3.02 -8.45
C GLU A 50 2.84 2.77 -6.94
N ALA A 51 2.31 3.73 -6.18
CA ALA A 51 2.14 3.58 -4.74
C ALA A 51 1.20 2.39 -4.43
N LEU A 52 0.12 2.27 -5.21
CA LEU A 52 -0.81 1.14 -5.17
C LEU A 52 -0.09 -0.19 -5.44
N ALA A 53 0.65 -0.29 -6.54
CA ALA A 53 1.30 -1.53 -6.95
C ALA A 53 2.42 -1.93 -5.97
N THR A 54 3.28 -0.98 -5.55
CA THR A 54 4.40 -1.25 -4.63
C THR A 54 3.94 -1.54 -3.21
N GLY A 55 2.89 -0.85 -2.72
CA GLY A 55 2.27 -1.16 -1.43
C GLY A 55 1.66 -2.57 -1.42
N LEU A 56 0.96 -2.93 -2.50
CA LEU A 56 0.39 -4.27 -2.67
C LEU A 56 1.47 -5.35 -2.83
N GLN A 57 2.59 -5.06 -3.50
CA GLN A 57 3.75 -5.96 -3.57
C GLN A 57 4.23 -6.36 -2.18
N CYS A 58 4.42 -5.37 -1.30
CA CYS A 58 4.89 -5.61 0.07
C CYS A 58 3.88 -6.47 0.86
N ALA A 59 2.59 -6.15 0.73
CA ALA A 59 1.51 -6.89 1.39
C ALA A 59 1.40 -8.34 0.90
N VAL A 60 1.45 -8.58 -0.42
CA VAL A 60 1.31 -9.93 -0.98
C VAL A 60 2.52 -10.81 -0.69
N ARG A 61 3.74 -10.26 -0.77
CA ARG A 61 4.98 -11.02 -0.44
C ARG A 61 5.03 -11.45 1.03
N HIS A 62 4.37 -10.70 1.91
CA HIS A 62 4.34 -10.94 3.35
C HIS A 62 2.89 -11.14 3.84
N ALA A 63 2.06 -11.84 3.07
CA ALA A 63 0.63 -11.96 3.32
C ALA A 63 0.29 -12.54 4.71
N ASP A 64 1.18 -13.38 5.27
CA ASP A 64 1.01 -14.01 6.58
C ASP A 64 1.71 -13.25 7.73
N ASP A 65 2.40 -12.14 7.44
CA ASP A 65 3.13 -11.32 8.42
C ASP A 65 2.88 -9.82 8.16
N PRO A 66 1.82 -9.23 8.77
CA PRO A 66 1.47 -7.82 8.55
C PRO A 66 2.56 -6.86 9.03
N VAL A 67 3.36 -7.24 10.02
CA VAL A 67 4.47 -6.44 10.52
C VAL A 67 5.61 -6.42 9.50
N ALA A 68 6.00 -7.58 8.96
CA ALA A 68 7.00 -7.65 7.91
C ALA A 68 6.54 -6.91 6.64
N ALA A 69 5.26 -7.01 6.27
CA ALA A 69 4.69 -6.26 5.15
C ALA A 69 4.88 -4.75 5.33
N LEU A 70 4.49 -4.21 6.48
CA LEU A 70 4.59 -2.78 6.76
C LEU A 70 6.05 -2.31 6.85
N VAL A 71 6.92 -3.09 7.52
CA VAL A 71 8.35 -2.77 7.63
C VAL A 71 9.03 -2.80 6.26
N ARG A 72 8.67 -3.74 5.39
CA ARG A 72 9.22 -3.82 4.03
C ARG A 72 8.85 -2.58 3.22
N ALA A 73 7.60 -2.14 3.32
CA ALA A 73 7.08 -0.96 2.65
C ALA A 73 7.69 0.35 3.18
N ALA A 74 7.87 0.47 4.50
CA ALA A 74 8.46 1.66 5.12
C ALA A 74 9.98 1.79 4.89
N ARG A 75 10.63 0.79 4.28
CA ARG A 75 12.08 0.75 4.01
C ARG A 75 12.41 0.74 2.52
N THR A 76 11.53 1.31 1.70
CA THR A 76 11.76 1.52 0.27
C THR A 76 12.56 2.79 0.02
N SER A 77 13.18 2.91 -1.16
CA SER A 77 13.87 4.13 -1.58
C SER A 77 12.95 5.25 -2.11
N GLY A 78 11.68 4.92 -2.40
CA GLY A 78 10.69 5.86 -2.96
C GLY A 78 9.83 6.58 -1.92
N ASP A 79 8.57 6.83 -2.26
CA ASP A 79 7.54 7.49 -1.43
C ASP A 79 7.04 6.56 -0.31
N SER A 80 7.97 6.23 0.60
CA SER A 80 7.86 5.14 1.56
C SER A 80 6.69 5.28 2.53
N ASP A 81 6.27 6.48 2.87
CA ASP A 81 5.12 6.74 3.75
C ASP A 81 3.80 6.44 3.05
N SER A 82 3.62 6.84 1.79
CA SER A 82 2.45 6.45 0.97
C SER A 82 2.41 4.95 0.72
N ILE A 83 3.57 4.35 0.38
CA ILE A 83 3.69 2.91 0.15
C ILE A 83 3.36 2.14 1.45
N ALA A 84 3.89 2.57 2.59
CA ALA A 84 3.61 1.97 3.90
C ALA A 84 2.15 2.16 4.33
N ALA A 85 1.54 3.32 4.06
CA ALA A 85 0.13 3.57 4.35
C ALA A 85 -0.77 2.59 3.58
N LEU A 86 -0.50 2.37 2.30
CA LEU A 86 -1.26 1.42 1.47
C LEU A 86 -1.01 -0.03 1.87
N ALA A 87 0.26 -0.41 2.09
CA ALA A 87 0.60 -1.76 2.58
C ALA A 87 -0.08 -2.05 3.93
N GLY A 88 -0.08 -1.07 4.85
CA GLY A 88 -0.77 -1.15 6.13
C GLY A 88 -2.28 -1.26 5.99
N ALA A 89 -2.89 -0.55 5.05
CA ALA A 89 -4.32 -0.68 4.76
C ALA A 89 -4.69 -2.09 4.26
N PHE A 90 -3.89 -2.65 3.34
CA PHE A 90 -4.10 -4.02 2.86
C PHE A 90 -3.92 -5.07 3.95
N ALA A 91 -2.81 -4.98 4.70
CA ALA A 91 -2.54 -5.87 5.82
C ALA A 91 -3.62 -5.75 6.92
N GLY A 92 -4.04 -4.54 7.25
CA GLY A 92 -5.09 -4.29 8.23
C GLY A 92 -6.46 -4.83 7.80
N ALA A 93 -6.79 -4.75 6.51
CA ALA A 93 -8.01 -5.36 5.98
C ALA A 93 -8.01 -6.89 6.06
N ALA A 94 -6.83 -7.52 5.89
CA ALA A 94 -6.67 -8.97 5.95
C ALA A 94 -6.60 -9.53 7.38
N HIS A 95 -5.90 -8.84 8.29
CA HIS A 95 -5.56 -9.34 9.63
C HIS A 95 -6.36 -8.70 10.76
N GLY A 96 -7.03 -7.57 10.49
CA GLY A 96 -7.65 -6.75 11.53
C GLY A 96 -6.65 -6.14 12.51
N MET A 97 -7.16 -5.55 13.59
CA MET A 97 -6.30 -4.86 14.58
C MET A 97 -5.39 -5.80 15.38
N SER A 98 -5.74 -7.08 15.50
CA SER A 98 -4.93 -8.09 16.20
C SER A 98 -3.60 -8.40 15.50
N GLY A 99 -3.43 -8.00 14.24
CA GLY A 99 -2.17 -8.16 13.51
C GLY A 99 -1.08 -7.16 13.92
N TRP A 100 -1.42 -6.11 14.68
CA TRP A 100 -0.49 -5.03 15.00
C TRP A 100 0.08 -5.14 16.42
N PRO A 101 1.38 -4.87 16.62
CA PRO A 101 1.96 -4.71 17.95
C PRO A 101 1.27 -3.56 18.71
N GLN A 102 0.83 -3.83 19.95
CA GLN A 102 0.10 -2.84 20.74
C GLN A 102 0.93 -1.57 21.01
N ASP A 103 2.24 -1.71 21.19
CA ASP A 103 3.16 -0.59 21.39
C ASP A 103 3.24 0.34 20.17
N TRP A 104 2.95 -0.15 18.96
CA TRP A 104 2.85 0.69 17.77
C TRP A 104 1.52 1.44 17.74
N VAL A 105 0.43 0.74 18.02
CA VAL A 105 -0.92 1.31 18.09
C VAL A 105 -0.98 2.44 19.13
N ASP A 106 -0.34 2.25 20.28
CA ASP A 106 -0.31 3.23 21.37
C ASP A 106 0.43 4.53 21.02
N ARG A 107 1.24 4.51 19.95
CA ARG A 107 2.06 5.65 19.49
C ARG A 107 1.44 6.41 18.32
N ILE A 108 0.29 5.99 17.82
CA ILE A 108 -0.41 6.66 16.72
C ILE A 108 -0.86 8.05 17.18
N GLU A 109 -0.45 9.08 16.44
CA GLU A 109 -0.93 10.44 16.63
C GLU A 109 -2.42 10.52 16.25
N TYR A 110 -3.23 11.19 17.08
CA TYR A 110 -4.69 11.30 16.89
C TYR A 110 -5.44 9.95 16.80
N ALA A 111 -4.95 8.91 17.50
CA ALA A 111 -5.58 7.59 17.52
C ALA A 111 -7.08 7.64 17.96
N ASP A 112 -7.42 8.57 18.84
CA ASP A 112 -8.79 8.83 19.28
C ASP A 112 -9.69 9.34 18.14
N GLN A 113 -9.16 10.23 17.30
CA GLN A 113 -9.88 10.75 16.13
C GLN A 113 -10.06 9.67 15.07
N LEU A 114 -9.02 8.86 14.81
CA LEU A 114 -9.10 7.73 13.89
C LEU A 114 -10.13 6.69 14.34
N ALA A 115 -10.18 6.37 15.63
CA ALA A 115 -11.19 5.47 16.19
C ALA A 115 -12.62 6.01 16.02
N ALA A 116 -12.81 7.32 16.17
CA ALA A 116 -14.11 7.95 15.98
C ALA A 116 -14.62 7.85 14.53
N LEU A 117 -13.72 7.86 13.53
CA LEU A 117 -14.08 7.74 12.11
C LEU A 117 -14.55 6.34 11.72
N THR A 118 -13.98 5.30 12.35
CA THR A 118 -14.29 3.91 12.00
C THR A 118 -15.47 3.35 12.79
N GLY A 119 -15.87 4.00 13.88
CA GLY A 119 -16.86 3.47 14.81
C GLY A 119 -16.37 2.26 15.61
N PHE A 120 -15.07 1.95 15.52
CA PHE A 120 -14.42 0.87 16.24
C PHE A 120 -13.34 1.43 17.17
N PRO A 121 -13.30 0.96 18.42
CA PRO A 121 -12.20 1.32 19.30
C PRO A 121 -10.89 0.74 18.74
N ILE A 122 -9.89 1.60 18.59
CA ILE A 122 -8.50 1.19 18.29
C ILE A 122 -7.81 0.66 19.57
N ARG A 123 -8.49 0.70 20.73
CA ARG A 123 -8.03 0.29 22.06
C ARG A 123 -9.08 -0.52 22.83
#